data_AF-A0A3L8AZB4-F1
#
_entry.id   AF-A0A3L8AZB4-F1
#
_cell.length_a   1.000
_cell.length_b   1.000
_cell.length_c   1.000
_cell.angle_alpha   90.00
_cell.angle_beta   90.00
_cell.angle_gamma   90.00
#
_symmetry.space_group_name_H-M   'P 1'
#
loop_
_entity.id
_entity.type
_entity.pdbx_description
1 polymer ?
#
loop_
_entity_poly.entity_id
_entity_poly.type
_entity_poly.pdbx_seq_one_letter_code
_entity_poly.pdbx_strand_id
1 'polypeptide(L)'
;MFHGANDHELYGIYCWNEALSATLFRLISITEVVMRNRFHTALSLHLHSHRSVGRNDSNDWYNHISLSAKSSDKIRAETHFYHKKSNSWRPKKRQPSANDVVSRMTFGFWPKLLDISGIAWGQLLPQIVPGHRYKDAKYWSVIKHQDAFYARMDLVNRIRNRIAHFEPVWKQGDLYEERRERPGSPKPIIEFHAPASPTEVILRLKLIHDRITELLKWLSPDRYNDYMSSYVERHFNWICSAEGLDAYKQLQPGVNMPMARFKRELNSLLARQAMVTVSRKNRPVGTYYPMLR
;
A
#
# COMPACT_ATOMS: atom_id res chain seq x y z
N MET A 1 -22.87 -11.88 -0.24
CA MET A 1 -22.20 -10.92 -1.14
C MET A 1 -22.46 -11.24 -2.62
N PHE A 2 -22.07 -12.41 -3.14
CA PHE A 2 -22.36 -12.84 -4.52
C PHE A 2 -23.20 -14.12 -4.58
N HIS A 3 -24.27 -14.18 -3.78
CA HIS A 3 -25.14 -15.36 -3.76
C HIS A 3 -25.92 -15.44 -5.07
N GLY A 4 -25.99 -16.64 -5.66
CA GLY A 4 -26.69 -16.88 -6.93
C GLY A 4 -25.87 -16.67 -8.20
N ALA A 5 -24.58 -16.33 -8.09
CA ALA A 5 -23.68 -16.29 -9.24
C ALA A 5 -23.42 -17.70 -9.78
N ASN A 6 -23.46 -17.88 -11.10
CA ASN A 6 -23.08 -19.15 -11.75
C ASN A 6 -21.54 -19.30 -11.82
N ASP A 7 -21.06 -20.48 -12.20
CA ASP A 7 -19.61 -20.77 -12.25
C ASP A 7 -18.81 -19.80 -13.14
N HIS A 8 -19.41 -19.35 -14.25
CA HIS A 8 -18.80 -18.39 -15.15
C HIS A 8 -18.67 -17.01 -14.50
N GLU A 9 -19.72 -16.55 -13.82
CA GLU A 9 -19.69 -15.30 -13.04
C GLU A 9 -18.72 -15.37 -11.87
N LEU A 10 -18.64 -16.51 -11.17
CA LEU A 10 -17.72 -16.73 -10.07
C LEU A 10 -16.26 -16.67 -10.53
N TYR A 11 -15.95 -17.28 -11.68
CA TYR A 11 -14.64 -17.13 -12.31
C TYR A 11 -14.35 -15.68 -12.69
N GLY A 12 -15.33 -14.97 -13.23
CA GLY A 12 -15.23 -13.53 -13.49
C GLY A 12 -14.92 -12.69 -12.25
N ILE A 13 -15.58 -12.96 -11.13
CA ILE A 13 -15.32 -12.31 -9.83
C ILE A 13 -13.92 -12.63 -9.31
N TYR A 14 -13.42 -13.84 -9.56
CA TYR A 14 -12.04 -14.19 -9.25
C TYR A 14 -11.05 -13.35 -10.07
N CYS A 15 -11.23 -13.25 -11.38
CA CYS A 15 -10.39 -12.40 -12.26
C CYS A 15 -10.49 -10.92 -11.87
N TRP A 16 -11.67 -10.44 -11.47
CA TRP A 16 -11.86 -9.09 -10.93
C TRP A 16 -11.01 -8.86 -9.68
N ASN A 17 -11.01 -9.83 -8.76
CA ASN A 17 -10.18 -9.77 -7.56
C ASN A 17 -8.68 -9.70 -7.88
N GLU A 18 -8.20 -10.47 -8.85
CA GLU A 18 -6.79 -10.41 -9.28
C GLU A 18 -6.45 -9.01 -9.83
N ALA A 19 -7.32 -8.44 -10.65
CA ALA A 19 -7.12 -7.10 -11.22
C ALA A 19 -7.12 -5.99 -10.16
N LEU A 20 -8.05 -6.05 -9.20
CA LEU A 20 -8.05 -5.18 -8.02
C LEU A 20 -6.78 -5.34 -7.19
N SER A 21 -6.35 -6.58 -6.96
CA SER A 21 -5.15 -6.88 -6.17
C SER A 21 -3.91 -6.31 -6.84
N ALA A 22 -3.76 -6.45 -8.16
CA ALA A 22 -2.63 -5.91 -8.91
C ALA A 22 -2.54 -4.38 -8.83
N THR A 23 -3.66 -3.68 -9.02
CA THR A 23 -3.70 -2.21 -8.97
C THR A 23 -3.44 -1.67 -7.56
N LEU A 24 -4.05 -2.27 -6.53
CA LEU A 24 -3.78 -1.93 -5.13
C LEU A 24 -2.33 -2.24 -4.74
N PHE A 25 -1.78 -3.38 -5.16
CA PHE A 25 -0.40 -3.76 -4.87
C PHE A 25 0.59 -2.75 -5.45
N ARG A 26 0.32 -2.23 -6.65
CA ARG A 26 1.16 -1.19 -7.26
C ARG A 26 1.18 0.09 -6.43
N LEU A 27 0.02 0.55 -5.97
CA LEU A 27 -0.09 1.71 -5.07
C LEU A 27 0.65 1.46 -3.75
N ILE A 28 0.36 0.33 -3.09
CA ILE A 28 1.00 -0.07 -1.83
C ILE A 28 2.52 -0.12 -1.97
N SER A 29 3.03 -0.66 -3.08
CA SER A 29 4.48 -0.76 -3.33
C SER A 29 5.15 0.62 -3.40
N ILE A 30 4.51 1.59 -4.04
CA ILE A 30 5.00 2.98 -4.08
C ILE A 30 5.02 3.55 -2.66
N THR A 31 3.89 3.43 -1.95
CA THR A 31 3.75 3.91 -0.57
C THR A 31 4.80 3.29 0.35
N GLU A 32 5.07 2.00 0.21
CA GLU A 32 6.05 1.27 1.01
C GLU A 32 7.47 1.80 0.80
N VAL A 33 7.90 1.97 -0.45
CA VAL A 33 9.24 2.51 -0.77
C VAL A 33 9.41 3.93 -0.25
N VAL A 34 8.41 4.79 -0.46
CA VAL A 34 8.45 6.17 0.05
C VAL A 34 8.50 6.18 1.57
N MET A 35 7.66 5.39 2.24
CA MET A 35 7.64 5.27 3.70
C MET A 35 9.00 4.84 4.25
N ARG A 36 9.59 3.77 3.69
CA ARG A 36 10.93 3.27 4.07
C ARG A 36 11.97 4.39 4.00
N ASN A 37 12.00 5.12 2.90
CA ASN A 37 12.97 6.20 2.70
C ASN A 37 12.73 7.37 3.68
N ARG A 38 11.48 7.74 3.93
CA ARG A 38 11.12 8.80 4.88
C ARG A 38 11.56 8.48 6.30
N PHE A 39 11.23 7.28 6.78
CA PHE A 39 11.69 6.82 8.09
C PHE A 39 13.21 6.71 8.14
N HIS A 40 13.84 6.12 7.11
CA HIS A 40 15.29 5.95 7.08
C HIS A 40 16.02 7.30 7.18
N THR A 41 15.65 8.29 6.39
CA THR A 41 16.30 9.61 6.42
C THR A 41 16.04 10.33 7.75
N ALA A 42 14.79 10.37 8.23
CA ALA A 42 14.46 11.06 9.48
C ALA A 42 15.19 10.45 10.69
N LEU A 43 15.23 9.12 10.78
CA LEU A 43 15.92 8.42 11.85
C LEU A 43 17.44 8.52 11.73
N SER A 44 17.98 8.45 10.51
CA SER A 44 19.41 8.66 10.26
C SER A 44 19.87 10.02 10.77
N LEU A 45 19.12 11.08 10.45
CA LEU A 45 19.45 12.44 10.88
C LEU A 45 19.31 12.62 12.40
N HIS A 46 18.23 12.07 12.98
CA HIS A 46 17.95 12.23 14.41
C HIS A 46 18.96 11.48 15.31
N LEU A 47 19.38 10.29 14.89
CA LEU A 47 20.24 9.40 15.69
C LEU A 47 21.72 9.45 15.25
N HIS A 48 22.06 10.33 14.31
CA HIS A 48 23.42 10.46 13.83
C HIS A 48 24.37 10.83 14.97
N SER A 49 25.48 10.09 15.08
CA SER A 49 26.56 10.39 15.99
C SER A 49 27.91 10.07 15.35
N HIS A 50 29.01 10.41 16.03
CA HIS A 50 30.36 10.02 15.62
C HIS A 50 30.58 8.49 15.54
N ARG A 51 29.66 7.69 16.10
CA ARG A 51 29.69 6.21 16.04
C ARG A 51 28.83 5.64 14.90
N SER A 52 28.06 6.48 14.21
CA SER A 52 27.22 6.04 13.10
C SER A 52 28.07 5.67 11.89
N VAL A 53 27.68 4.60 11.21
CA VAL A 53 28.30 4.14 9.96
C VAL A 53 27.39 4.52 8.80
N GLY A 54 27.93 5.26 7.84
CA GLY A 54 27.20 5.77 6.69
C GLY A 54 27.15 7.30 6.68
N ARG A 55 26.19 7.87 5.96
CA ARG A 55 25.98 9.31 5.85
C ARG A 55 25.02 9.80 6.93
N ASN A 56 25.05 11.10 7.24
CA ASN A 56 24.11 11.70 8.19
C ASN A 56 22.63 11.44 7.83
N ASP A 57 22.29 11.40 6.55
CA ASP A 57 20.95 11.17 5.99
C ASP A 57 20.67 9.70 5.61
N SER A 58 21.67 8.83 5.72
CA SER A 58 21.60 7.41 5.35
C SER A 58 22.69 6.63 6.12
N ASN A 59 22.40 6.30 7.38
CA ASN A 59 23.31 5.55 8.26
C ASN A 59 22.62 4.35 8.93
N ASP A 60 23.40 3.61 9.71
CA ASP A 60 22.99 2.47 10.51
C ASP A 60 22.18 2.83 11.78
N TRP A 61 21.28 3.82 11.71
CA TRP A 61 20.45 4.30 12.84
C TRP A 61 19.81 3.18 13.67
N TYR A 62 19.51 2.03 13.05
CA TYR A 62 18.95 0.85 13.70
C TYR A 62 19.87 0.20 14.74
N ASN A 63 21.16 0.53 14.74
CA ASN A 63 22.14 0.13 15.77
C ASN A 63 22.20 1.12 16.95
N HIS A 64 21.63 2.31 16.80
CA HIS A 64 21.67 3.41 17.78
C HIS A 64 20.30 3.65 18.43
N ILE A 65 19.40 2.68 18.31
CA ILE A 65 18.04 2.73 18.84
C ILE A 65 17.65 1.39 19.46
N SER A 66 16.88 1.44 20.55
CA SER A 66 16.38 0.25 21.25
C SER A 66 15.18 -0.36 20.53
N LEU A 67 15.45 -1.19 19.51
CA LEU A 67 14.41 -1.95 18.80
C LEU A 67 13.79 -3.04 19.68
N SER A 68 12.52 -3.37 19.42
CA SER A 68 11.91 -4.59 19.98
C SER A 68 12.70 -5.84 19.55
N ALA A 69 12.64 -6.92 20.33
CA ALA A 69 13.33 -8.18 19.99
C ALA A 69 13.04 -8.64 18.56
N LYS A 70 11.76 -8.61 18.14
CA LYS A 70 11.34 -9.01 16.79
C LYS A 70 11.91 -8.09 15.69
N SER A 71 11.99 -6.79 15.94
CA SER A 71 12.60 -5.84 14.99
C SER A 71 14.12 -6.01 14.92
N SER A 72 14.77 -6.20 16.07
CA SER A 72 16.21 -6.48 16.15
C SER A 72 16.57 -7.78 15.43
N ASP A 73 15.77 -8.83 15.58
CA ASP A 73 15.95 -10.10 14.87
C ASP A 73 15.91 -9.95 13.35
N LYS A 74 15.02 -9.11 12.82
CA LYS A 74 14.96 -8.80 11.38
C LYS A 74 16.24 -8.11 10.90
N ILE A 75 16.72 -7.11 11.63
CA ILE A 75 17.98 -6.42 11.31
C ILE A 75 19.16 -7.40 11.39
N ARG A 76 19.19 -8.25 12.42
CA ARG A 76 20.22 -9.27 12.61
C ARG A 76 20.22 -10.31 11.50
N ALA A 77 19.06 -10.75 11.00
CA ALA A 77 18.97 -11.66 9.86
C ALA A 77 19.59 -11.07 8.58
N GLU A 78 19.57 -9.75 8.43
CA GLU A 78 20.17 -9.08 7.28
C GLU A 78 21.66 -8.79 7.45
N THR A 79 22.12 -8.51 8.67
CA THR A 79 23.53 -8.14 8.96
C THR A 79 24.40 -9.33 9.38
N HIS A 80 23.80 -10.40 9.90
CA HIS A 80 24.47 -11.57 10.46
C HIS A 80 23.99 -12.86 9.79
N PHE A 81 24.77 -13.92 9.91
CA PHE A 81 24.35 -15.28 9.61
C PHE A 81 24.41 -16.14 10.86
N TYR A 82 23.55 -17.15 10.93
CA TYR A 82 23.55 -18.09 12.05
C TYR A 82 24.61 -19.18 11.82
N HIS A 83 25.64 -19.21 12.67
CA HIS A 83 26.70 -20.21 12.59
C HIS A 83 26.33 -21.43 13.43
N LYS A 84 25.78 -22.47 12.77
CA LYS A 84 25.28 -23.70 13.42
C LYS A 84 26.29 -24.37 14.35
N LYS A 85 27.56 -24.49 13.94
CA LYS A 85 28.60 -25.19 14.72
C LYS A 85 28.91 -24.53 16.06
N SER A 86 28.83 -23.20 16.15
CA SER A 86 29.07 -22.48 17.41
C SER A 86 27.79 -21.94 18.05
N ASN A 87 26.62 -22.35 17.54
CA ASN A 87 25.31 -21.94 18.02
C ASN A 87 25.18 -20.41 18.23
N SER A 88 25.77 -19.61 17.33
CA SER A 88 25.92 -18.17 17.53
C SER A 88 25.70 -17.38 16.24
N TRP A 89 25.16 -16.18 16.35
CA TRP A 89 25.11 -15.22 15.24
C TRP A 89 26.48 -14.61 14.99
N ARG A 90 26.92 -14.56 13.73
CA ARG A 90 28.18 -13.95 13.32
C ARG A 90 27.94 -12.91 12.22
N PRO A 91 28.66 -11.78 12.22
CA PRO A 91 28.49 -10.77 11.17
C PRO A 91 28.78 -11.35 9.78
N LYS A 92 28.02 -10.95 8.77
CA LYS A 92 28.26 -11.39 7.39
C LYS A 92 29.63 -10.89 6.91
N LYS A 93 30.33 -11.72 6.12
CA LYS A 93 31.68 -11.40 5.61
C LYS A 93 31.68 -10.09 4.80
N ARG A 94 30.65 -9.87 3.99
CA ARG A 94 30.37 -8.59 3.35
C ARG A 94 29.26 -7.93 4.14
N GLN A 95 29.58 -6.83 4.82
CA GLN A 95 28.57 -6.08 5.57
C GLN A 95 27.62 -5.41 4.58
N PRO A 96 26.30 -5.61 4.71
CA PRO A 96 25.33 -4.85 3.93
C PRO A 96 25.43 -3.37 4.27
N SER A 97 25.21 -2.50 3.28
CA SER A 97 25.02 -1.08 3.57
C SER A 97 23.73 -0.83 4.34
N ALA A 98 23.58 0.35 4.95
CA ALA A 98 22.33 0.73 5.60
C ALA A 98 21.13 0.66 4.63
N ASN A 99 21.32 1.04 3.36
CA ASN A 99 20.30 0.93 2.32
C ASN A 99 19.94 -0.52 1.97
N ASP A 100 20.92 -1.43 1.99
CA ASP A 100 20.66 -2.86 1.79
C ASP A 100 19.79 -3.44 2.92
N VAL A 101 20.05 -3.03 4.17
CA VAL A 101 19.23 -3.46 5.32
C VAL A 101 17.83 -2.87 5.24
N VAL A 102 17.72 -1.56 5.03
CA VAL A 102 16.45 -0.82 4.95
C VAL A 102 15.57 -1.34 3.81
N SER A 103 16.14 -1.61 2.64
CA SER A 103 15.39 -2.13 1.48
C SER A 103 14.83 -3.55 1.68
N ARG A 104 15.30 -4.29 2.69
CA ARG A 104 14.80 -5.63 3.03
C ARG A 104 13.73 -5.63 4.12
N MET A 105 13.54 -4.50 4.81
CA MET A 105 12.53 -4.39 5.85
C MET A 105 11.13 -4.26 5.24
N THR A 106 10.33 -5.32 5.38
CA THR A 106 8.93 -5.35 4.93
C THR A 106 8.06 -4.30 5.62
N PHE A 107 6.93 -3.93 4.99
CA PHE A 107 6.01 -2.89 5.45
C PHE A 107 5.75 -2.91 6.96
N GLY A 108 5.40 -4.07 7.51
CA GLY A 108 5.08 -4.23 8.94
C GLY A 108 6.24 -3.96 9.92
N PHE A 109 7.48 -3.74 9.46
CA PHE A 109 8.59 -3.27 10.30
C PHE A 109 8.40 -1.81 10.73
N TRP A 110 7.97 -0.95 9.81
CA TRP A 110 8.01 0.51 9.96
C TRP A 110 7.01 1.06 10.99
N PRO A 111 5.74 0.61 11.03
CA PRO A 111 4.81 1.07 12.06
C PRO A 111 5.26 0.73 13.47
N LYS A 112 5.99 -0.38 13.64
CA LYS A 112 6.51 -0.82 14.94
C LYS A 112 7.63 0.06 15.49
N LEU A 113 8.22 0.93 14.67
CA LEU A 113 9.18 1.90 15.17
C LEU A 113 8.51 2.92 16.10
N LEU A 114 7.24 3.25 15.87
CA LEU A 114 6.47 4.17 16.74
C LEU A 114 6.27 3.66 18.18
N ASP A 115 6.60 2.39 18.45
CA ASP A 115 6.57 1.81 19.80
C ASP A 115 7.81 2.12 20.63
N ILE A 116 8.86 2.64 20.00
CA ILE A 116 10.14 2.83 20.66
C ILE A 116 10.06 4.06 21.57
N SER A 117 10.36 3.84 22.86
CA SER A 117 10.46 4.88 23.87
C SER A 117 11.73 5.72 23.71
N GLY A 118 11.70 6.96 24.21
CA GLY A 118 12.85 7.86 24.16
C GLY A 118 13.07 8.56 22.82
N ILE A 119 12.28 8.25 21.79
CA ILE A 119 12.29 8.97 20.52
C ILE A 119 11.31 10.14 20.56
N ALA A 120 11.77 11.32 20.16
CA ALA A 120 10.95 12.53 20.05
C ALA A 120 10.04 12.48 18.81
N TRP A 121 9.11 11.52 18.73
CA TRP A 121 8.22 11.33 17.57
C TRP A 121 7.46 12.59 17.16
N GLY A 122 7.13 13.48 18.11
CA GLY A 122 6.55 14.78 17.82
C GLY A 122 7.39 15.63 16.87
N GLN A 123 8.72 15.58 16.98
CA GLN A 123 9.65 16.32 16.12
C GLN A 123 9.97 15.58 14.81
N LEU A 124 9.94 14.24 14.84
CA LEU A 124 10.30 13.41 13.67
C LEU A 124 9.16 13.26 12.67
N LEU A 125 7.92 13.08 13.14
CA LEU A 125 6.78 12.82 12.26
C LEU A 125 6.53 13.93 11.23
N PRO A 126 6.66 15.23 11.53
CA PRO A 126 6.61 16.28 10.50
C PRO A 126 7.60 16.08 9.34
N GLN A 127 8.77 15.47 9.61
CA GLN A 127 9.80 15.19 8.59
C GLN A 127 9.48 13.92 7.80
N ILE A 128 8.83 12.94 8.44
CA ILE A 128 8.42 11.68 7.81
C ILE A 128 7.20 11.90 6.91
N VAL A 129 6.25 12.72 7.33
CA VAL A 129 5.01 13.05 6.61
C VAL A 129 4.88 14.54 6.26
N PRO A 130 5.77 15.09 5.43
CA PRO A 130 5.81 16.53 5.13
C PRO A 130 4.57 17.06 4.39
N GLY A 131 3.81 16.17 3.74
CA GLY A 131 2.56 16.49 3.05
C GLY A 131 1.31 16.43 3.92
N HIS A 132 1.45 16.09 5.21
CA HIS A 132 0.34 16.09 6.14
C HIS A 132 -0.11 17.53 6.49
N ARG A 133 -1.41 17.72 6.75
CA ARG A 133 -1.98 19.06 7.03
C ARG A 133 -1.41 19.69 8.31
N TYR A 134 -1.12 18.87 9.32
CA TYR A 134 -0.50 19.33 10.55
C TYR A 134 1.01 19.11 10.49
N LYS A 135 1.75 20.22 10.44
CA LYS A 135 3.21 20.27 10.36
C LYS A 135 3.89 20.57 11.70
N ASP A 136 3.12 21.00 12.70
CA ASP A 136 3.63 21.39 14.01
C ASP A 136 3.94 20.16 14.87
N ALA A 137 5.09 20.19 15.55
CA ALA A 137 5.51 19.12 16.46
C ALA A 137 4.54 18.93 17.63
N LYS A 138 3.86 19.99 18.11
CA LYS A 138 2.87 19.92 19.19
C LYS A 138 1.71 18.99 18.85
N TYR A 139 1.24 19.01 17.60
CA TYR A 139 0.22 18.05 17.14
C TYR A 139 0.75 16.63 17.26
N TRP A 140 1.94 16.37 16.74
CA TRP A 140 2.50 15.02 16.71
C TRP A 140 2.99 14.51 18.08
N SER A 141 3.23 15.38 19.05
CA SER A 141 3.56 14.99 20.43
C SER A 141 2.38 14.32 21.16
N VAL A 142 1.15 14.46 20.64
CA VAL A 142 -0.03 13.78 21.21
C VAL A 142 -0.10 12.35 20.70
N ILE A 143 -0.06 11.38 21.62
CA ILE A 143 -0.07 9.93 21.32
C ILE A 143 -1.23 9.54 20.39
N LYS A 144 -2.42 10.10 20.60
CA LYS A 144 -3.61 9.84 19.75
C LYS A 144 -3.32 10.09 18.25
N HIS A 145 -2.55 11.14 17.93
CA HIS A 145 -2.24 11.49 16.54
C HIS A 145 -1.19 10.54 15.95
N GLN A 146 -0.23 10.08 16.75
CA GLN A 146 0.72 9.04 16.36
C GLN A 146 0.00 7.70 16.14
N ASP A 147 -0.98 7.36 16.99
CA ASP A 147 -1.78 6.15 16.89
C ASP A 147 -2.69 6.13 15.66
N ALA A 148 -3.23 7.29 15.27
CA ALA A 148 -3.98 7.40 14.01
C ALA A 148 -3.10 7.15 12.79
N PHE A 149 -1.88 7.72 12.78
CA PHE A 149 -0.90 7.44 11.74
C PHE A 149 -0.47 5.95 11.71
N TYR A 150 -0.26 5.35 12.89
CA TYR A 150 -0.02 3.92 13.02
C TYR A 150 -1.18 3.11 12.41
N ALA A 151 -2.43 3.43 12.78
CA ALA A 151 -3.63 2.72 12.32
C ALA A 151 -3.79 2.80 10.80
N ARG A 152 -3.47 3.97 10.21
CA ARG A 152 -3.44 4.14 8.75
C ARG A 152 -2.41 3.21 8.09
N MET A 153 -1.18 3.16 8.61
CA MET A 153 -0.16 2.25 8.07
C MET A 153 -0.55 0.78 8.27
N ASP A 154 -1.16 0.44 9.40
CA ASP A 154 -1.62 -0.92 9.68
C ASP A 154 -2.73 -1.37 8.72
N LEU A 155 -3.67 -0.49 8.36
CA LEU A 155 -4.65 -0.75 7.30
C LEU A 155 -3.95 -1.15 5.99
N VAL A 156 -2.96 -0.36 5.55
CA VAL A 156 -2.21 -0.65 4.32
C VAL A 156 -1.49 -2.00 4.42
N ASN A 157 -0.85 -2.29 5.55
CA ASN A 157 -0.17 -3.55 5.80
C ASN A 157 -1.13 -4.76 5.78
N ARG A 158 -2.35 -4.61 6.31
CA ARG A 158 -3.38 -5.65 6.25
C ARG A 158 -3.78 -5.94 4.80
N ILE A 159 -4.08 -4.92 4.00
CA ILE A 159 -4.40 -5.12 2.56
C ILE A 159 -3.23 -5.76 1.81
N ARG A 160 -2.00 -5.31 2.06
CA ARG A 160 -0.78 -5.89 1.50
C ARG A 160 -0.67 -7.39 1.80
N ASN A 161 -0.93 -7.79 3.04
CA ASN A 161 -0.86 -9.20 3.45
C ASN A 161 -1.96 -10.03 2.79
N ARG A 162 -3.19 -9.50 2.68
CA ARG A 162 -4.28 -10.19 1.97
C ARG A 162 -3.91 -10.48 0.52
N ILE A 163 -3.37 -9.49 -0.19
CA ILE A 163 -2.88 -9.68 -1.57
C ILE A 163 -1.77 -10.75 -1.62
N ALA A 164 -0.79 -10.68 -0.71
CA ALA A 164 0.31 -11.64 -0.67
C ALA A 164 -0.12 -13.07 -0.34
N HIS A 165 -1.26 -13.25 0.34
CA HIS A 165 -1.86 -14.54 0.65
C HIS A 165 -2.93 -14.97 -0.37
N PHE A 166 -3.07 -14.25 -1.49
CA PHE A 166 -4.11 -14.48 -2.51
C PHE A 166 -5.54 -14.47 -1.94
N GLU A 167 -5.75 -13.72 -0.86
CA GLU A 167 -7.07 -13.54 -0.28
C GLU A 167 -7.89 -12.50 -1.05
N PRO A 168 -9.23 -12.64 -1.12
CA PRO A 168 -10.05 -11.71 -1.88
C PRO A 168 -10.11 -10.29 -1.30
N VAL A 169 -9.47 -9.30 -1.92
CA VAL A 169 -9.41 -7.91 -1.41
C VAL A 169 -10.79 -7.28 -1.20
N TRP A 170 -11.81 -7.71 -1.95
CA TRP A 170 -13.18 -7.25 -1.79
C TRP A 170 -13.89 -7.74 -0.51
N LYS A 171 -13.47 -8.89 0.06
CA LYS A 171 -14.08 -9.49 1.26
C LYS A 171 -13.51 -8.86 2.53
N GLN A 172 -13.93 -7.64 2.84
CA GLN A 172 -13.50 -6.88 4.01
C GLN A 172 -14.40 -7.15 5.22
N GLY A 173 -13.85 -7.08 6.43
CA GLY A 173 -14.61 -7.09 7.68
C GLY A 173 -15.05 -5.70 8.10
N ASP A 174 -15.40 -5.52 9.37
CA ASP A 174 -15.65 -4.20 9.95
C ASP A 174 -14.43 -3.28 9.80
N LEU A 175 -14.68 -2.04 9.43
CA LEU A 175 -13.69 -0.98 9.42
C LEU A 175 -13.86 -0.16 10.69
N TYR A 176 -12.83 -0.19 11.52
CA TYR A 176 -12.77 0.56 12.76
C TYR A 176 -12.21 1.96 12.53
N GLU A 177 -12.50 2.88 13.46
CA GLU A 177 -11.87 4.18 13.54
C GLU A 177 -10.32 4.04 13.50
N GLU A 178 -9.63 5.05 12.98
CA GLU A 178 -8.17 5.07 12.89
C GLU A 178 -7.53 5.33 14.26
N ARG A 179 -7.62 4.33 15.13
CA ARG A 179 -7.05 4.32 16.46
C ARG A 179 -6.34 3.00 16.70
N ARG A 180 -5.20 3.09 17.37
CA ARG A 180 -4.48 1.93 17.85
C ARG A 180 -5.04 1.48 19.20
N GLU A 181 -5.28 0.17 19.35
CA GLU A 181 -5.62 -0.40 20.64
C GLU A 181 -4.41 -0.36 21.58
N ARG A 182 -4.61 0.16 22.79
CA ARG A 182 -3.61 0.21 23.87
C ARG A 182 -4.18 -0.47 25.11
N PRO A 183 -3.34 -1.12 25.94
CA PRO A 183 -3.80 -1.71 27.20
C PRO A 183 -4.56 -0.67 28.04
N GLY A 184 -5.75 -1.04 28.51
CA GLY A 184 -6.61 -0.17 29.32
C GLY A 184 -7.41 0.88 28.55
N SER A 185 -7.27 0.98 27.22
CA SER A 185 -8.12 1.85 26.39
C SER A 185 -9.39 1.12 25.91
N PRO A 186 -10.51 1.82 25.69
CA PRO A 186 -11.69 1.23 25.05
C PRO A 186 -11.33 0.62 23.69
N LYS A 187 -12.10 -0.37 23.25
CA LYS A 187 -11.97 -0.93 21.90
C LYS A 187 -12.28 0.13 20.85
N PRO A 188 -11.55 0.17 19.72
CA PRO A 188 -11.89 1.04 18.60
C PRO A 188 -13.35 0.85 18.18
N ILE A 189 -14.03 1.96 17.91
CA ILE A 189 -15.41 1.98 17.45
C ILE A 189 -15.45 1.53 15.98
N ILE A 190 -16.48 0.78 15.61
CA ILE A 190 -16.75 0.43 14.20
C ILE A 190 -17.23 1.71 13.49
N GLU A 191 -16.46 2.18 12.52
CA GLU A 191 -16.80 3.32 11.68
C GLU A 191 -17.73 2.88 10.54
N PHE A 192 -17.46 1.71 9.96
CA PHE A 192 -18.29 1.08 8.93
C PHE A 192 -18.36 -0.42 9.11
N HIS A 193 -19.56 -0.99 9.14
CA HIS A 193 -19.78 -2.44 9.18
C HIS A 193 -19.24 -3.13 7.91
N ALA A 194 -18.94 -4.42 8.02
CA ALA A 194 -18.54 -5.24 6.89
C ALA A 194 -19.54 -5.10 5.71
N PRO A 195 -19.05 -4.91 4.46
CA PRO A 195 -19.93 -4.77 3.31
C PRO A 195 -20.81 -6.02 3.13
N ALA A 196 -22.08 -5.81 2.83
CA ALA A 196 -23.08 -6.87 2.59
C ALA A 196 -23.47 -6.99 1.10
N SER A 197 -23.31 -5.91 0.33
CA SER A 197 -23.68 -5.81 -1.09
C SER A 197 -22.48 -5.49 -2.00
N PRO A 198 -22.53 -5.82 -3.31
CA PRO A 198 -21.48 -5.42 -4.27
C PRO A 198 -21.24 -3.91 -4.32
N THR A 199 -22.29 -3.11 -4.16
CA THR A 199 -22.18 -1.63 -4.09
C THR A 199 -21.37 -1.21 -2.87
N GLU A 200 -21.64 -1.77 -1.69
CA GLU A 200 -20.87 -1.48 -0.48
C GLU A 200 -19.41 -1.93 -0.57
N VAL A 201 -19.14 -3.04 -1.28
CA VAL A 201 -17.78 -3.48 -1.58
C VAL A 201 -17.03 -2.44 -2.38
N ILE A 202 -17.63 -1.95 -3.47
CA ILE A 202 -17.02 -0.93 -4.32
C ILE A 202 -16.74 0.33 -3.51
N LEU A 203 -17.68 0.78 -2.70
CA LEU A 203 -17.49 1.93 -1.80
C LEU A 203 -16.36 1.69 -0.79
N ARG A 204 -16.31 0.48 -0.19
CA ARG A 204 -15.25 0.12 0.76
C ARG A 204 -13.87 0.08 0.11
N LEU A 205 -13.76 -0.48 -1.10
CA LEU A 205 -12.50 -0.53 -1.84
C LEU A 205 -12.02 0.86 -2.24
N LYS A 206 -12.92 1.74 -2.68
CA LYS A 206 -12.60 3.16 -2.95
C LYS A 206 -12.10 3.86 -1.69
N LEU A 207 -12.79 3.70 -0.55
CA LEU A 207 -12.34 4.26 0.73
C LEU A 207 -10.94 3.75 1.13
N ILE A 208 -10.66 2.47 0.93
CA ILE A 208 -9.33 1.90 1.20
C ILE A 208 -8.28 2.53 0.28
N HIS A 209 -8.58 2.65 -1.02
CA HIS A 209 -7.71 3.31 -1.99
C HIS A 209 -7.44 4.77 -1.61
N ASP A 210 -8.48 5.54 -1.30
CA ASP A 210 -8.39 6.93 -0.83
C ASP A 210 -7.51 7.05 0.41
N ARG A 211 -7.67 6.13 1.38
CA ARG A 211 -6.83 6.11 2.58
C ARG A 211 -5.35 5.83 2.25
N ILE A 212 -5.07 4.94 1.30
CA ILE A 212 -3.69 4.64 0.88
C ILE A 212 -3.10 5.81 0.09
N THR A 213 -3.85 6.44 -0.82
CA THR A 213 -3.38 7.61 -1.58
C THR A 213 -3.18 8.81 -0.68
N GLU A 214 -4.03 9.01 0.34
CA GLU A 214 -3.83 10.05 1.35
C GLU A 214 -2.56 9.79 2.17
N LEU A 215 -2.28 8.54 2.57
CA LEU A 215 -1.00 8.20 3.21
C LEU A 215 0.19 8.50 2.28
N LEU A 216 0.08 8.17 0.99
CA LEU A 216 1.10 8.50 0.00
C LEU A 216 1.29 10.02 -0.12
N LYS A 217 0.21 10.81 -0.09
CA LYS A 217 0.24 12.28 -0.10
C LYS A 217 0.93 12.84 1.13
N TRP A 218 0.65 12.29 2.31
CA TRP A 218 1.31 12.67 3.55
C TRP A 218 2.81 12.43 3.47
N LEU A 219 3.23 11.28 2.96
CA LEU A 219 4.63 10.90 2.81
C LEU A 219 5.34 11.67 1.68
N SER A 220 4.70 11.85 0.52
CA SER A 220 5.27 12.52 -0.64
C SER A 220 4.17 13.05 -1.58
N PRO A 221 3.89 14.36 -1.55
CA PRO A 221 2.97 15.00 -2.47
C PRO A 221 3.31 14.73 -3.94
N ASP A 222 4.60 14.71 -4.30
CA ASP A 222 5.03 14.48 -5.68
C ASP A 222 4.71 13.06 -6.14
N ARG A 223 4.99 12.04 -5.31
CA ARG A 223 4.67 10.65 -5.66
C ARG A 223 3.15 10.41 -5.68
N TYR A 224 2.40 11.12 -4.85
CA TYR A 224 0.94 11.14 -4.91
C TYR A 224 0.46 11.70 -6.26
N ASN A 225 0.96 12.87 -6.68
CA ASN A 225 0.56 13.48 -7.96
C ASN A 225 0.90 12.56 -9.16
N ASP A 226 2.09 11.97 -9.17
CA ASP A 226 2.48 10.98 -10.18
C ASP A 226 1.52 9.78 -10.20
N TYR A 227 1.14 9.25 -9.03
CA TYR A 227 0.18 8.15 -8.96
C TYR A 227 -1.20 8.57 -9.46
N MET A 228 -1.72 9.72 -9.03
CA MET A 228 -3.03 10.23 -9.44
C MET A 228 -3.12 10.50 -10.95
N SER A 229 -2.00 10.90 -11.57
CA SER A 229 -1.94 11.06 -13.03
C SER A 229 -1.74 9.74 -13.79
N SER A 230 -1.44 8.63 -13.10
CA SER A 230 -1.05 7.37 -13.74
C SER A 230 -2.23 6.58 -14.31
N TYR A 231 -1.95 5.70 -15.27
CA TYR A 231 -2.94 4.70 -15.74
C TYR A 231 -3.44 3.78 -14.63
N VAL A 232 -2.61 3.49 -13.62
CA VAL A 232 -2.96 2.56 -12.54
C VAL A 232 -4.13 3.09 -11.72
N GLU A 233 -4.16 4.39 -11.45
CA GLU A 233 -5.25 5.04 -10.71
C GLU A 233 -6.57 4.97 -11.50
N ARG A 234 -6.55 5.35 -12.78
CA ARG A 234 -7.74 5.31 -13.62
C ARG A 234 -8.25 3.89 -13.83
N HIS A 235 -7.33 2.94 -13.99
CA HIS A 235 -7.67 1.54 -14.12
C HIS A 235 -8.29 0.99 -12.84
N PHE A 236 -7.76 1.33 -11.66
CA PHE A 236 -8.39 1.00 -10.39
C PHE A 236 -9.82 1.56 -10.31
N ASN A 237 -10.02 2.84 -10.66
CA ASN A 237 -11.33 3.47 -10.62
C ASN A 237 -12.36 2.79 -11.53
N TRP A 238 -11.93 2.36 -12.72
CA TRP A 238 -12.81 1.64 -13.65
C TRP A 238 -13.10 0.21 -13.17
N ILE A 239 -12.09 -0.56 -12.73
CA ILE A 239 -12.32 -1.92 -12.20
C ILE A 239 -13.20 -1.86 -10.95
N CYS A 240 -12.99 -0.84 -10.10
CA CYS A 240 -13.74 -0.58 -8.89
C CYS A 240 -14.99 0.26 -9.17
N SER A 241 -15.77 -0.11 -10.20
CA SER A 241 -17.08 0.45 -10.51
C SER A 241 -18.11 -0.67 -10.73
N ALA A 242 -19.39 -0.32 -10.79
CA ALA A 242 -20.44 -1.30 -11.08
C ALA A 242 -20.24 -1.89 -12.49
N GLU A 243 -19.92 -1.02 -13.46
CA GLU A 243 -19.64 -1.39 -14.84
C GLU A 243 -18.40 -2.29 -14.95
N GLY A 244 -17.33 -1.99 -14.21
CA GLY A 244 -16.14 -2.82 -14.16
C GLY A 244 -16.43 -4.21 -13.62
N LEU A 245 -17.12 -4.29 -12.48
CA LEU A 245 -17.52 -5.58 -11.88
C LEU A 245 -18.39 -6.40 -12.84
N ASP A 246 -19.41 -5.81 -13.45
CA ASP A 246 -20.29 -6.51 -14.40
C ASP A 246 -19.53 -6.99 -15.65
N ALA A 247 -18.60 -6.19 -16.16
CA ALA A 247 -17.75 -6.58 -17.29
C ALA A 247 -16.90 -7.82 -16.96
N TYR A 248 -16.35 -7.90 -15.74
CA TYR A 248 -15.63 -9.09 -15.29
C TYR A 248 -16.54 -10.30 -15.07
N LYS A 249 -17.72 -10.13 -14.48
CA LYS A 249 -18.72 -11.21 -14.32
C LYS A 249 -19.09 -11.85 -15.66
N GLN A 250 -19.15 -11.04 -16.73
CA GLN A 250 -19.44 -11.49 -18.09
C GLN A 250 -18.20 -12.03 -18.84
N LEU A 251 -17.02 -12.07 -18.21
CA LEU A 251 -15.73 -12.37 -18.85
C LEU A 251 -15.47 -11.51 -20.11
N GLN A 252 -16.00 -10.30 -20.11
CA GLN A 252 -15.76 -9.29 -21.12
C GLN A 252 -15.18 -8.04 -20.45
N PRO A 253 -14.03 -8.13 -19.76
CA PRO A 253 -13.39 -6.95 -19.20
C PRO A 253 -12.99 -5.99 -20.34
N GLY A 254 -13.42 -4.73 -20.23
CA GLY A 254 -13.32 -3.72 -21.28
C GLY A 254 -14.45 -3.80 -22.30
N VAL A 255 -14.53 -2.83 -23.21
CA VAL A 255 -15.54 -2.86 -24.28
C VAL A 255 -15.08 -3.85 -25.35
N ASN A 256 -15.79 -4.95 -25.56
CA ASN A 256 -15.50 -5.84 -26.69
C ASN A 256 -16.24 -5.32 -27.93
N MET A 257 -15.51 -4.99 -29.00
CA MET A 257 -16.15 -4.41 -30.18
C MET A 257 -15.52 -4.85 -31.50
N PRO A 258 -16.33 -5.00 -32.57
CA PRO A 258 -15.82 -5.27 -33.90
C PRO A 258 -14.87 -4.16 -34.35
N MET A 259 -13.82 -4.51 -35.07
CA MET A 259 -12.83 -3.56 -35.61
C MET A 259 -13.47 -2.40 -36.38
N ALA A 260 -14.60 -2.63 -37.07
CA ALA A 260 -15.35 -1.58 -37.74
C ALA A 260 -15.97 -0.55 -36.76
N ARG A 261 -16.53 -1.03 -35.65
CA ARG A 261 -17.13 -0.19 -34.60
C ARG A 261 -16.05 0.56 -33.83
N PHE A 262 -14.92 -0.09 -33.52
CA PHE A 262 -13.75 0.53 -32.91
C PHE A 262 -13.25 1.73 -33.72
N LYS A 263 -13.07 1.55 -35.03
CA LYS A 263 -12.64 2.65 -35.92
C LYS A 263 -13.63 3.83 -35.91
N ARG A 264 -14.93 3.55 -35.92
CA ARG A 264 -16.00 4.57 -35.94
C ARG A 264 -16.11 5.33 -34.61
N GLU A 265 -15.91 4.63 -33.50
CA GLU A 265 -16.07 5.19 -32.15
C GLU A 265 -14.74 5.66 -31.54
N LEU A 266 -13.62 5.61 -32.28
CA LEU A 266 -12.27 5.85 -31.76
C LEU A 266 -12.15 7.20 -31.00
N ASN A 267 -12.65 8.30 -31.57
CA ASN A 267 -12.58 9.62 -30.94
C ASN A 267 -13.36 9.68 -29.63
N SER A 268 -14.50 8.99 -29.59
CA SER A 268 -15.33 8.88 -28.41
C SER A 268 -14.68 7.97 -27.36
N LEU A 269 -14.06 6.87 -27.77
CA LEU A 269 -13.31 5.97 -26.89
C LEU A 269 -12.04 6.64 -26.34
N LEU A 270 -11.40 7.50 -27.12
CA LEU A 270 -10.31 8.38 -26.70
C LEU A 270 -10.80 9.38 -25.64
N ALA A 271 -11.91 10.07 -25.89
CA ALA A 271 -12.48 11.03 -24.95
C ALA A 271 -12.90 10.39 -23.62
N ARG A 272 -13.45 9.17 -23.67
CA ARG A 272 -13.88 8.38 -22.50
C ARG A 272 -12.74 7.58 -21.85
N GLN A 273 -11.57 7.52 -22.49
CA GLN A 273 -10.44 6.67 -22.11
C GLN A 273 -10.86 5.21 -21.82
N ALA A 274 -11.67 4.62 -22.70
CA ALA A 274 -12.15 3.26 -22.52
C ALA A 274 -11.10 2.22 -22.97
N MET A 275 -10.88 1.17 -22.17
CA MET A 275 -10.17 -0.02 -22.62
C MET A 275 -11.09 -0.80 -23.56
N VAL A 276 -10.57 -1.20 -24.73
CA VAL A 276 -11.36 -1.89 -25.74
C VAL A 276 -10.65 -3.13 -26.24
N THR A 277 -11.28 -4.29 -26.11
CA THR A 277 -10.85 -5.49 -26.84
C THR A 277 -11.45 -5.44 -28.24
N VAL A 278 -10.59 -5.35 -29.26
CA VAL A 278 -10.99 -5.28 -30.66
C VAL A 278 -11.07 -6.69 -31.22
N SER A 279 -12.19 -7.00 -31.88
CA SER A 279 -12.41 -8.31 -32.51
C SER A 279 -12.57 -8.20 -34.03
N ARG A 280 -12.14 -9.23 -34.75
CA ARG A 280 -12.38 -9.42 -36.19
C ARG A 280 -12.89 -10.83 -36.41
N LYS A 281 -14.06 -10.99 -37.04
CA LYS A 281 -14.74 -12.28 -37.21
C LYS A 281 -14.89 -13.04 -35.86
N ASN A 282 -15.34 -12.35 -34.81
CA ASN A 282 -15.45 -12.84 -33.43
C ASN A 282 -14.16 -13.39 -32.79
N ARG A 283 -12.99 -13.14 -33.39
CA ARG A 283 -11.70 -13.44 -32.77
C ARG A 283 -11.07 -12.16 -32.22
N PRO A 284 -10.59 -12.13 -30.96
CA PRO A 284 -9.80 -11.02 -30.46
C PRO A 284 -8.57 -10.81 -31.34
N VAL A 285 -8.33 -9.58 -31.77
CA VAL A 285 -7.17 -9.20 -32.60
C VAL A 285 -6.24 -8.20 -31.92
N GLY A 286 -6.66 -7.62 -30.80
CA GLY A 286 -5.83 -6.74 -29.98
C GLY A 286 -6.64 -6.00 -28.94
N THR A 287 -5.97 -5.47 -27.92
CA THR A 287 -6.59 -4.63 -26.90
C THR A 287 -6.05 -3.22 -27.02
N TYR A 288 -6.94 -2.26 -27.21
CA TYR A 288 -6.63 -0.85 -27.14
C TYR A 288 -6.58 -0.42 -25.68
N TYR A 289 -5.42 0.09 -25.29
CA TYR A 289 -5.23 0.81 -24.05
C TYR A 289 -5.19 2.30 -24.38
N PRO A 290 -5.99 3.14 -23.71
CA PRO A 290 -5.87 4.58 -23.87
C PRO A 290 -4.48 5.02 -23.38
N MET A 291 -3.61 5.39 -24.31
CA MET A 291 -2.32 5.99 -23.96
C MET A 291 -2.55 7.44 -23.57
N LEU A 292 -2.07 7.81 -22.38
CA LEU A 292 -1.97 9.20 -21.97
C LEU A 292 -1.02 9.94 -22.90
N ARG A 293 -1.43 11.13 -23.34
CA ARG A 293 -0.49 12.22 -23.61
C ARG A 293 -0.26 12.99 -22.33
#